data_AF-A0A151R6V6-F1
#
_entry.id   AF-A0A151R6V6-F1
#
_cell.length_a   1.000
_cell.length_b   1.000
_cell.length_c   1.000
_cell.angle_alpha   90.00
_cell.angle_beta   90.00
_cell.angle_gamma   90.00
#
_symmetry.space_group_name_H-M   'P 1'
#
loop_
_entity.id
_entity.type
_entity.pdbx_description
1 polymer ?
#
loop_
_entity_poly.entity_id
_entity_poly.type
_entity_poly.pdbx_seq_one_letter_code
_entity_poly.pdbx_strand_id
1 'polypeptide(L)' 'MGNDTVFESKGKGTVRVETKKGTRLITNVLLVPNLKENLLSIGQMMEKGYTPHFDGDTCKICDNKKLEIS' A
#
# COMPACT_ATOMS: atom_id res chain seq x y z
N MET A 1 -11.43 -13.75 2.16
CA MET A 1 -12.43 -13.85 1.09
C MET A 1 -12.17 -12.73 0.10
N GLY A 2 -11.68 -13.03 -1.10
CA GLY A 2 -11.68 -12.07 -2.20
C GLY A 2 -13.04 -12.17 -2.88
N ASN A 3 -13.72 -11.06 -3.09
CA ASN A 3 -14.87 -11.07 -3.99
C ASN A 3 -14.28 -11.17 -5.41
N ASP A 4 -14.73 -12.14 -6.21
CA ASP A 4 -14.32 -12.35 -7.61
C ASP A 4 -14.85 -11.25 -8.56
N THR A 5 -15.01 -10.03 -8.03
CA THR A 5 -15.42 -8.83 -8.74
C THR A 5 -14.21 -8.19 -9.40
N VAL A 6 -14.19 -8.20 -10.72
CA VAL A 6 -13.21 -7.48 -11.53
C VAL A 6 -13.65 -6.01 -11.65
N PHE A 7 -12.74 -5.09 -11.34
CA PHE A 7 -12.96 -3.67 -11.54
C PHE A 7 -11.98 -3.12 -12.58
N GLU A 8 -12.50 -2.36 -13.54
CA GLU A 8 -11.66 -1.67 -14.52
C GLU A 8 -11.00 -0.42 -13.90
N SER A 9 -9.68 -0.30 -14.07
CA SER A 9 -8.95 0.90 -13.70
C SER A 9 -9.00 1.93 -14.83
N LYS A 10 -9.26 3.20 -14.51
CA LYS A 10 -9.19 4.33 -15.46
C LYS A 10 -7.78 4.89 -15.66
N GLY A 11 -6.83 4.52 -14.82
CA GLY A 11 -5.47 5.01 -14.91
C GLY A 11 -4.59 4.55 -13.76
N LYS A 12 -3.34 5.02 -13.79
CA LYS A 12 -2.31 4.68 -12.80
C LYS A 12 -1.55 5.95 -12.41
N GLY A 13 -1.23 6.10 -11.12
CA GLY A 13 -0.58 7.30 -10.60
C GLY A 13 0.21 7.08 -9.31
N THR A 14 0.51 8.20 -8.64
CA THR A 14 1.23 8.24 -7.36
C THR A 14 0.36 8.91 -6.32
N VAL A 15 0.22 8.28 -5.16
CA VAL A 15 -0.52 8.82 -4.01
C VAL A 15 0.45 9.26 -2.92
N ARG A 16 0.19 10.42 -2.32
CA ARG A 16 0.90 10.93 -1.14
C ARG A 16 0.14 10.51 0.11
N VAL A 17 0.83 9.86 1.05
CA VAL A 17 0.26 9.43 2.32
C VAL A 17 1.02 10.11 3.44
N GLU A 18 0.34 10.93 4.24
CA GLU A 18 0.94 11.53 5.42
C GLU A 18 0.95 10.52 6.57
N THR A 19 2.11 10.31 7.18
CA THR A 19 2.26 9.42 8.32
C THR A 19 2.92 10.16 9.48
N LYS A 20 2.82 9.60 10.69
CA LYS A 20 3.55 10.13 11.86
C LYS A 20 5.07 10.23 11.67
N LYS A 21 5.63 9.48 10.70
CA LYS A 21 7.07 9.48 10.36
C LYS A 21 7.38 10.29 9.08
N GLY A 22 6.44 11.13 8.63
CA GLY A 22 6.56 11.96 7.42
C GLY A 22 5.76 11.45 6.23
N THR A 23 5.82 12.19 5.12
CA THR A 23 5.12 11.87 3.87
C THR A 23 5.73 10.64 3.19
N ARG A 24 4.88 9.71 2.76
CA ARG A 24 5.25 8.55 1.95
C ARG A 24 4.59 8.62 0.58
N LEU A 25 5.37 8.34 -0.46
CA LEU A 25 4.88 8.28 -1.84
C LEU A 25 4.62 6.82 -2.22
N ILE A 26 3.38 6.50 -2.53
CA ILE A 26 3.00 5.19 -3.06
C ILE A 26 2.82 5.35 -4.56
N THR A 27 3.80 4.86 -5.32
CA THR A 27 3.76 4.86 -6.79
C THR A 27 2.99 3.65 -7.30
N ASN A 28 2.59 3.71 -8.57
CA ASN A 28 1.91 2.62 -9.28
C ASN A 28 0.51 2.26 -8.74
N VAL A 29 -0.23 3.26 -8.22
CA VAL A 29 -1.59 3.09 -7.69
C VAL A 29 -2.62 3.17 -8.81
N LEU A 30 -3.61 2.26 -8.83
CA LEU A 30 -4.69 2.26 -9.82
C LEU A 30 -5.84 3.17 -9.40
N LEU A 31 -6.33 3.99 -10.33
CA LEU A 31 -7.57 4.75 -10.17
C LEU A 31 -8.75 3.89 -10.60
N VAL A 32 -9.60 3.51 -9.65
CA VAL A 32 -10.79 2.69 -9.90
C VAL A 32 -12.02 3.46 -9.38
N PRO A 33 -12.76 4.19 -10.24
CA PRO A 33 -13.85 5.07 -9.80
C PRO A 33 -15.01 4.36 -9.11
N ASN A 34 -15.16 3.06 -9.39
CA ASN A 34 -16.22 2.23 -8.83
C ASN A 34 -15.90 1.73 -7.40
N LEU A 35 -14.69 1.98 -6.89
CA LEU A 35 -14.35 1.71 -5.50
C LEU A 35 -14.77 2.89 -4.63
N LYS A 36 -15.61 2.59 -3.63
CA LYS A 36 -16.02 3.58 -2.62
C LYS A 36 -14.86 3.97 -1.69
N GLU A 37 -13.96 3.01 -1.42
CA GLU A 37 -12.85 3.17 -0.49
C GLU A 37 -11.52 2.83 -1.17
N ASN A 38 -10.43 3.43 -0.70
CA ASN A 38 -9.10 3.11 -1.18
C ASN A 38 -8.67 1.72 -0.68
N LEU A 39 -8.16 0.89 -1.59
CA LEU A 39 -7.59 -0.41 -1.25
C LEU A 39 -6.08 -0.37 -1.38
N LEU A 40 -5.39 -0.80 -0.32
CA LEU A 40 -3.94 -0.98 -0.33
C LEU A 40 -3.63 -2.47 -0.20
N SER A 41 -2.97 -3.03 -1.22
CA SER A 41 -2.62 -4.44 -1.23
C SER A 41 -1.36 -4.70 -0.39
N ILE A 42 -1.51 -5.43 0.71
CA ILE A 42 -0.36 -5.85 1.56
C ILE A 42 0.62 -6.69 0.74
N GLY A 43 0.14 -7.57 -0.14
CA GLY A 43 1.01 -8.38 -1.01
C GLY A 43 1.91 -7.52 -1.91
N GLN A 44 1.36 -6.48 -2.54
CA GLN A 44 2.16 -5.54 -3.35
C GLN A 44 3.14 -4.72 -2.51
N MET A 45 2.82 -4.44 -1.25
CA MET A 45 3.76 -3.78 -0.34
C MET A 45 4.91 -4.73 0.03
N MET A 46 4.63 -6.00 0.27
CA MET A 46 5.67 -7.01 0.50
C MET A 46 6.61 -7.14 -0.69
N GLU A 47 6.09 -7.17 -1.91
CA GLU A 47 6.90 -7.18 -3.15
C GLU A 47 7.82 -5.95 -3.26
N LYS A 48 7.41 -4.80 -2.72
CA LYS A 48 8.22 -3.57 -2.68
C LYS A 48 9.16 -3.48 -1.47
N GLY A 49 9.30 -4.56 -0.70
CA GLY A 49 10.20 -4.61 0.45
C GLY A 49 9.64 -3.96 1.71
N TYR A 50 8.33 -3.98 1.91
CA TYR A 50 7.72 -3.65 3.21
C TYR A 50 7.37 -4.91 3.99
N THR A 51 7.57 -4.91 5.30
CA THR A 51 7.16 -6.03 6.17
C THR A 51 5.91 -5.66 6.96
N PRO A 52 4.81 -6.42 6.81
CA PRO A 52 3.65 -6.27 7.68
C PRO A 52 3.92 -6.93 9.05
N HIS A 53 3.50 -6.26 10.11
CA HIS A 53 3.49 -6.78 11.47
C HIS A 53 2.06 -6.67 12.00
N PHE A 54 1.45 -7.84 12.25
CA PHE A 54 0.08 -7.95 12.73
C PHE A 54 0.08 -8.05 14.26
N ASP A 55 -0.77 -7.26 14.89
CA ASP A 55 -0.93 -7.15 16.33
C ASP A 55 -2.42 -7.01 16.63
N GLY A 56 -3.08 -8.16 16.86
CA GLY A 56 -4.53 -8.26 16.94
C GLY A 56 -5.23 -7.88 15.63
N ASP A 57 -6.09 -6.88 15.69
CA ASP A 57 -6.82 -6.27 14.57
C ASP A 57 -6.02 -5.19 13.84
N THR A 58 -4.81 -4.87 14.32
CA THR A 58 -3.96 -3.85 13.72
C THR A 58 -2.87 -4.47 12.83
N CYS A 59 -2.56 -3.77 11.73
CA CYS A 59 -1.43 -4.10 10.86
C CYS A 59 -0.50 -2.88 10.79
N LYS A 60 0.73 -3.04 11.28
CA LYS A 60 1.81 -2.05 11.16
C LYS A 60 2.66 -2.43 9.96
N ILE A 61 2.80 -1.52 8.99
CA ILE A 61 3.64 -1.77 7.81
C ILE A 61 4.97 -1.05 7.97
N CYS A 62 6.05 -1.83 8.04
CA CYS A 62 7.41 -1.36 8.23
C CYS A 62 8.16 -1.34 6.90
N ASP A 63 8.91 -0.27 6.66
CA ASP A 63 9.80 -0.15 5.51
C ASP A 63 11.08 -0.95 5.78
N ASN A 64 11.43 -1.92 4.94
CA ASN A 64 12.66 -2.72 5.10
C ASN A 64 13.91 -2.01 4.60
N LYS A 65 13.86 -0.69 4.33
CA LYS A 65 15.06 0.12 4.24
C LYS A 65 15.79 0.08 5.59
N LYS A 66 16.59 -0.97 5.78
CA LYS A 66 17.86 -0.87 6.48
C LYS A 66 18.61 0.29 5.80
N LEU A 67 18.61 1.43 6.47
CA LEU A 67 19.72 2.36 6.34
C LEU A 67 20.95 1.60 6.84
N GLU A 68 21.68 0.96 5.92
CA GLU A 68 23.03 0.50 6.23
C GLU A 68 23.82 0.43 4.92
N ILE A 69 24.68 1.43 4.73
CA ILE A 69 26.12 1.26 4.49
C ILE A 69 26.75 2.64 4.74
N SER A 70 27.47 2.80 5.85
CA SER A 70 28.93 2.56 6.01
C SER A 70 29.73 3.81 5.65
#